data_AF-A0A8X6HUC2-F1
#
_entry.id   AF-A0A8X6HUC2-F1
#
_cell.length_a   1.000
_cell.length_b   1.000
_cell.length_c   1.000
_cell.angle_alpha   90.00
_cell.angle_beta   90.00
_cell.angle_gamma   90.00
#
_symmetry.space_group_name_H-M   'P 1'
#
loop_
_entity.id
_entity.type
_entity.pdbx_description
1 polymer ?
#
loop_
_entity_poly.entity_id
_entity_poly.type
_entity_poly.pdbx_seq_one_letter_code
_entity_poly.pdbx_strand_id
1 'polypeptide(L)'
;MSGEKGGTKTVVTCAMLEVIYFLHIVFLKVNGRSLEFEDSMPLGSHVEMNETCAYINSNVFMKFQKDHFIPRKEPGEVFLILDSHASHCSDVAVVGLAVENDVILFSSKPHHPVFIVT
;
A
#
# COMPACT_ATOMS: atom_id res chain seq x y z
N MET A 1 14.28 16.46 -28.29
CA MET A 1 14.78 16.26 -26.91
C MET A 1 13.73 15.46 -26.17
N SER A 2 13.95 14.16 -25.96
CA SER A 2 13.07 13.35 -25.11
C SER A 2 13.48 13.62 -23.66
N GLY A 3 12.85 14.63 -23.07
CA GLY A 3 13.03 14.94 -21.65
C GLY A 3 12.25 13.92 -20.86
N GLU A 4 12.94 12.97 -20.25
CA GLU A 4 12.33 12.08 -19.26
C GLU A 4 11.80 12.96 -18.11
N LYS A 5 10.48 13.18 -18.08
CA LYS A 5 9.83 13.85 -16.93
C LYS A 5 9.75 12.81 -15.81
N GLY A 6 10.87 12.58 -15.13
CA GLY A 6 10.97 11.68 -13.99
C GLY A 6 10.10 12.18 -12.83
N GLY A 7 8.90 11.62 -12.68
CA GLY A 7 8.04 11.79 -11.51
C GLY A 7 8.15 10.56 -10.61
N THR A 8 8.33 10.77 -9.30
CA THR A 8 8.26 9.67 -8.32
C THR A 8 6.86 9.05 -8.33
N LYS A 9 6.81 7.73 -8.36
CA LYS A 9 5.59 6.91 -8.28
C LYS A 9 5.79 5.90 -7.15
N THR A 10 4.77 5.68 -6.34
CA THR A 10 4.80 4.62 -5.32
C THR A 10 3.80 3.55 -5.69
N VAL A 11 4.26 2.31 -5.71
CA VAL A 11 3.40 1.14 -5.87
C VAL A 11 3.31 0.45 -4.51
N VAL A 12 2.10 0.28 -4.00
CA VAL A 12 1.79 -0.52 -2.83
C VAL A 12 1.21 -1.84 -3.32
N THR A 13 1.85 -2.94 -2.95
CA THR A 13 1.38 -4.28 -3.27
C THR A 13 1.12 -5.06 -2.00
N CYS A 14 0.04 -5.83 -2.00
CA CYS A 14 -0.23 -6.83 -0.97
C CYS A 14 -0.32 -8.20 -1.65
N ALA A 15 0.20 -9.24 -1.00
CA ALA A 15 0.10 -10.62 -1.42
C ALA A 15 -0.28 -11.51 -0.22
N MET A 16 -1.09 -12.53 -0.47
CA MET A 16 -1.53 -13.50 0.54
C MET A 16 -1.00 -14.90 0.20
N LEU A 17 -0.77 -15.72 1.23
CA LEU A 17 -0.05 -17.00 1.14
C LEU A 17 -0.83 -18.14 0.44
N GLU A 18 -2.16 -18.20 0.60
CA GLU A 18 -2.98 -19.29 0.01
C GLU A 18 -3.46 -19.00 -1.41
N VAL A 19 -3.67 -17.73 -1.73
CA VAL A 19 -4.00 -17.25 -3.06
C VAL A 19 -3.17 -16.00 -3.26
N ILE A 20 -2.36 -15.95 -4.32
CA ILE A 20 -1.62 -14.74 -4.63
C ILE A 20 -2.62 -13.69 -5.14
N TYR A 21 -3.31 -13.03 -4.21
CA TYR A 21 -4.09 -11.84 -4.46
C TYR A 21 -3.12 -10.69 -4.62
N PHE A 22 -2.86 -10.32 -5.87
CA PHE A 22 -2.06 -9.15 -6.16
C PHE A 22 -2.94 -7.90 -6.16
N LEU A 23 -3.06 -7.26 -5.00
CA LEU A 23 -3.67 -5.94 -4.93
C LEU A 23 -2.58 -4.90 -5.19
N HIS A 24 -2.56 -4.35 -6.41
CA HIS A 24 -1.64 -3.30 -6.80
C HIS A 24 -2.34 -1.94 -6.71
N ILE A 25 -1.91 -1.10 -5.77
CA ILE A 25 -2.36 0.28 -5.69
C ILE A 25 -1.18 1.18 -5.99
N VAL A 26 -1.31 1.95 -7.05
CA VAL A 26 -0.27 2.88 -7.48
C VAL A 26 -0.67 4.28 -7.05
N PHE A 27 0.08 4.84 -6.11
CA PHE A 27 0.00 6.26 -5.74
C PHE A 27 0.92 7.08 -6.63
N LEU A 28 0.32 8.01 -7.38
CA LEU A 28 0.99 8.89 -8.31
C LEU A 28 0.99 10.33 -7.79
N LYS A 29 2.12 11.02 -8.00
CA LYS A 29 2.27 12.43 -7.67
C LYS A 29 1.64 13.31 -8.75
N VAL A 30 0.69 14.15 -8.33
CA VAL A 30 0.02 15.36 -8.90
C VAL A 30 0.15 15.75 -10.38
N ASN A 31 1.24 15.48 -11.08
CA ASN A 31 1.50 16.10 -12.37
C ASN A 31 0.90 15.34 -13.57
N GLY A 32 -0.37 14.93 -13.42
CA GLY A 32 -1.22 14.46 -14.51
C GLY A 32 -1.60 13.00 -14.39
N ARG A 33 -2.90 12.71 -14.29
CA ARG A 33 -3.42 11.37 -14.55
C ARG A 33 -3.33 11.13 -16.05
N SER A 34 -2.40 10.29 -16.45
CA SER A 34 -2.36 9.75 -17.79
C SER A 34 -3.04 8.38 -17.79
N LEU A 35 -3.90 8.13 -18.76
CA LEU A 35 -4.56 6.83 -18.95
C LEU A 35 -3.53 5.70 -19.14
N GLU A 36 -2.32 6.03 -19.59
CA GLU A 36 -1.21 5.08 -19.74
C GLU A 36 -0.78 4.43 -18.41
N PHE A 37 -1.15 5.01 -17.26
CA PHE A 37 -0.83 4.43 -15.95
C PHE A 37 -1.81 3.34 -15.51
N GLU A 38 -2.96 3.28 -16.15
CA GLU A 38 -3.97 2.23 -15.93
C GLU A 38 -3.89 1.17 -17.04
N ASP A 39 -3.18 1.46 -18.13
CA ASP A 39 -3.03 0.54 -19.25
C ASP A 39 -2.25 -0.71 -18.84
N SER A 40 -2.78 -1.88 -19.22
CA SER A 40 -2.20 -3.19 -18.95
C SER A 40 -1.95 -3.51 -17.46
N MET A 41 -2.59 -2.79 -16.53
CA MET A 41 -2.51 -3.11 -15.11
C MET A 41 -3.23 -4.43 -14.78
N PRO A 42 -2.73 -5.22 -13.81
CA PRO A 42 -3.41 -6.44 -13.39
C PRO A 42 -4.86 -6.19 -12.95
N LEU A 43 -5.73 -7.19 -13.13
CA LEU A 43 -7.11 -7.14 -12.66
C LEU A 43 -7.17 -6.82 -11.15
N GLY A 44 -8.00 -5.85 -10.79
CA GLY A 44 -8.12 -5.38 -9.40
C GLY A 44 -7.14 -4.27 -9.00
N SER A 45 -6.27 -3.82 -9.92
CA SER A 45 -5.39 -2.68 -9.67
C SER A 45 -6.16 -1.37 -9.58
N HIS A 46 -5.63 -0.43 -8.80
CA HIS A 46 -6.21 0.91 -8.68
C HIS A 46 -5.11 1.98 -8.71
N VAL A 47 -5.38 3.07 -9.44
CA VAL A 47 -4.47 4.21 -9.54
C VAL A 47 -5.06 5.38 -8.78
N GLU A 48 -4.32 5.88 -7.80
CA GLU A 48 -4.71 7.05 -7.02
C GLU A 48 -3.73 8.19 -7.18
N MET A 49 -4.27 9.41 -7.29
CA MET A 49 -3.48 10.63 -7.29
C MET A 49 -3.39 11.17 -5.88
N ASN A 50 -2.18 11.43 -5.41
CA ASN A 50 -1.95 12.19 -4.19
C ASN A 50 -1.46 13.60 -4.55
N GLU A 51 -2.20 14.60 -4.07
CA GLU A 51 -1.98 16.04 -4.29
C GLU A 51 -0.72 16.59 -3.60
N THR A 52 -0.16 15.86 -2.62
CA THR A 52 0.89 16.40 -1.74
C THR A 52 2.26 15.77 -1.97
N CYS A 53 2.34 14.44 -2.10
CA CYS A 53 3.60 13.76 -2.34
C CYS A 53 3.42 12.38 -3.00
N ALA A 54 4.51 11.87 -3.57
CA ALA A 54 4.54 10.53 -4.17
C ALA A 54 4.76 9.43 -3.15
N TYR A 55 5.17 9.74 -1.91
CA TYR A 55 5.68 8.76 -0.95
C TYR A 55 4.58 8.24 -0.04
N ILE A 56 4.81 7.04 0.52
CA ILE A 56 3.93 6.48 1.54
C ILE A 56 3.98 7.34 2.81
N ASN A 57 2.82 7.64 3.37
CA ASN A 57 2.66 8.31 4.66
C ASN A 57 1.41 7.74 5.37
N SER A 58 1.16 8.13 6.62
CA SER A 58 0.05 7.56 7.40
C SER A 58 -1.31 7.75 6.73
N ASN A 59 -1.57 8.89 6.08
CA ASN A 59 -2.84 9.14 5.40
C ASN A 59 -3.01 8.23 4.18
N VAL A 60 -1.96 8.09 3.36
CA VAL A 60 -1.96 7.20 2.19
C VAL A 60 -2.14 5.75 2.62
N PHE A 61 -1.44 5.35 3.69
CA PHE A 61 -1.52 3.99 4.22
C PHE A 61 -2.88 3.69 4.88
N MET A 62 -3.46 4.65 5.59
CA MET A 62 -4.82 4.55 6.13
C MET A 62 -5.85 4.36 5.01
N LYS A 63 -5.72 5.14 3.92
CA LYS A 63 -6.59 5.02 2.76
C LYS A 63 -6.47 3.65 2.10
N PHE A 64 -5.24 3.17 1.92
CA PHE A 64 -4.97 1.80 1.49
C PHE A 64 -5.68 0.77 2.39
N GLN A 65 -5.55 0.87 3.72
CA GLN A 65 -6.19 -0.06 4.63
C GLN A 65 -7.71 -0.05 4.50
N LYS A 66 -8.31 1.14 4.55
CA LYS A 66 -9.76 1.33 4.58
C LYS A 66 -10.46 0.97 3.27
N ASP A 67 -9.94 1.48 2.16
CA ASP A 67 -10.65 1.44 0.88
C ASP A 67 -10.29 0.18 0.08
N HIS A 68 -9.13 -0.41 0.39
CA HIS A 68 -8.55 -1.45 -0.45
C HIS A 68 -8.32 -2.78 0.27
N PHE A 69 -7.56 -2.77 1.36
CA PHE A 69 -7.18 -4.00 2.07
C PHE A 69 -8.34 -4.61 2.85
N ILE A 70 -8.93 -3.87 3.79
CA ILE A 70 -9.99 -4.37 4.69
C ILE A 70 -11.20 -4.92 3.93
N PRO A 71 -11.72 -4.27 2.87
CA PRO A 71 -12.87 -4.80 2.14
C PRO A 71 -12.61 -6.11 1.37
N ARG A 72 -11.33 -6.49 1.21
CA ARG A 72 -10.90 -7.65 0.39
C ARG A 72 -10.15 -8.71 1.19
N LYS A 73 -9.82 -8.45 2.45
CA LYS A 73 -9.17 -9.44 3.31
C LYS A 73 -10.14 -10.60 3.57
N GLU A 74 -9.59 -11.78 3.81
CA GLU A 74 -10.39 -12.91 4.25
C GLU A 74 -11.04 -12.65 5.63
N PRO A 75 -12.21 -13.24 5.91
CA PRO A 75 -12.83 -13.15 7.22
C PRO A 75 -11.90 -13.69 8.32
N GLY A 76 -11.93 -13.05 9.50
CA GLY A 76 -11.11 -13.42 10.65
C GLY A 76 -9.81 -12.63 10.77
N GLU A 77 -8.92 -13.12 11.65
CA GLU A 77 -7.68 -12.45 11.99
C GLU A 77 -6.64 -12.60 10.87
N VAL A 78 -6.07 -11.47 10.43
CA VAL A 78 -5.07 -11.42 9.36
C VAL A 78 -3.78 -10.82 9.87
N PHE A 79 -2.66 -11.49 9.60
CA PHE A 79 -1.33 -11.01 9.94
C PHE A 79 -0.71 -10.26 8.76
N LEU A 80 -0.60 -8.93 8.87
CA LEU A 80 -0.04 -8.06 7.84
C LEU A 80 1.39 -7.68 8.18
N ILE A 81 2.33 -8.13 7.36
CA ILE A 81 3.77 -7.87 7.52
C ILE A 81 4.14 -6.65 6.69
N LEU A 82 4.75 -5.68 7.35
CA LEU A 82 5.12 -4.39 6.78
C LEU A 82 6.60 -4.10 7.05
N ASP A 83 7.14 -3.14 6.30
CA ASP A 83 8.44 -2.59 6.67
C ASP A 83 8.32 -1.75 7.96
N SER A 84 9.47 -1.32 8.46
CA SER A 84 9.60 -0.58 9.70
C SER A 84 9.29 0.92 9.57
N HIS A 85 8.61 1.37 8.51
CA HIS A 85 8.41 2.79 8.28
C HIS A 85 7.34 3.35 9.24
N ALA A 86 7.62 4.52 9.82
CA ALA A 86 6.78 5.10 10.88
C ALA A 86 5.30 5.27 10.46
N SER A 87 5.04 5.52 9.17
CA SER A 87 3.68 5.65 8.64
C SER A 87 2.78 4.43 8.87
N HIS A 88 3.36 3.26 9.15
CA HIS A 88 2.63 2.03 9.39
C HIS A 88 2.35 1.76 10.87
N CYS A 89 3.14 2.34 11.78
CA CYS A 89 3.17 1.89 13.18
C CYS A 89 2.98 3.01 14.21
N SER A 90 3.24 4.27 13.85
CA SER A 90 3.23 5.38 14.82
C SER A 90 1.95 6.20 14.83
N ASP A 91 1.02 5.93 13.92
CA ASP A 91 -0.25 6.62 13.82
C ASP A 91 -1.35 5.83 14.55
N VAL A 92 -1.93 6.44 15.58
CA VAL A 92 -2.94 5.80 16.44
C VAL A 92 -4.20 5.42 15.66
N ALA A 93 -4.60 6.23 14.68
CA ALA A 93 -5.80 5.95 13.90
C ALA A 93 -5.54 4.81 12.90
N VAL A 94 -4.33 4.72 12.34
CA VAL A 94 -3.90 3.58 11.50
C VAL A 94 -3.93 2.28 12.29
N VAL A 95 -3.37 2.28 13.50
CA VAL A 95 -3.33 1.09 14.36
C VAL A 95 -4.74 0.75 14.87
N GLY A 96 -5.53 1.76 15.27
CA GLY A 96 -6.91 1.57 15.71
C GLY A 96 -7.77 0.92 14.64
N LEU A 97 -7.69 1.40 13.39
CA LEU A 97 -8.41 0.81 12.26
C LEU A 97 -8.03 -0.67 12.05
N ALA A 98 -6.75 -1.01 12.18
CA ALA A 98 -6.30 -2.40 12.05
C ALA A 98 -6.90 -3.29 13.15
N VAL A 99 -6.83 -2.84 14.41
CA VAL A 99 -7.40 -3.57 15.56
C VAL A 99 -8.90 -3.76 15.43
N GLU A 100 -9.64 -2.75 15.01
CA GLU A 100 -11.10 -2.81 14.80
C GLU A 100 -11.52 -3.80 13.71
N ASN A 101 -10.59 -4.24 12.86
CA ASN A 101 -10.85 -5.10 11.71
C ASN A 101 -10.08 -6.44 11.77
N ASP A 102 -9.66 -6.87 12.97
CA ASP A 102 -8.91 -8.12 13.17
C ASP A 102 -7.64 -8.20 12.30
N VAL A 103 -6.89 -7.09 12.21
CA VAL A 103 -5.62 -7.04 11.48
C VAL A 103 -4.48 -6.83 12.48
N ILE A 104 -3.60 -7.82 12.55
CA ILE A 104 -2.35 -7.70 13.31
C ILE A 104 -1.29 -7.07 12.39
N LEU A 105 -0.83 -5.88 12.74
CA LEU A 105 0.29 -5.23 12.06
C LEU A 105 1.61 -5.68 12.67
N PHE A 106 2.46 -6.29 11.86
CA PHE A 106 3.83 -6.61 12.24
C PHE A 106 4.81 -5.81 11.38
N SER A 107 5.50 -4.88 12.02
CA SER A 107 6.58 -4.14 11.40
C SER A 107 7.93 -4.55 11.98
N SER A 108 8.89 -4.73 11.09
CA SER A 108 10.25 -5.06 11.48
C SER A 108 10.94 -3.90 12.21
N LYS A 109 12.13 -4.15 12.78
CA LYS A 109 12.96 -3.05 13.29
C LYS A 109 13.49 -2.20 12.12
N PRO A 110 13.68 -0.88 12.31
CA PRO A 110 14.37 -0.02 11.37
C PRO A 110 15.66 -0.67 10.83
N HIS A 111 15.82 -0.67 9.51
CA HIS A 111 16.98 -1.24 8.79
C HIS A 111 17.14 -2.77 8.84
N HIS A 112 16.12 -3.51 9.31
CA HIS A 112 16.10 -4.97 9.27
C HIS A 112 14.98 -5.46 8.34
N PRO A 113 15.26 -5.70 7.04
CA PRO A 113 14.27 -6.29 6.14
C PRO A 113 13.88 -7.68 6.66
N VAL A 114 12.57 -7.95 6.70
CA VAL A 114 12.03 -9.28 7.01
C VAL A 114 11.97 -10.06 5.72
N PHE A 115 12.71 -11.17 5.66
CA PHE A 115 12.60 -12.14 4.58
C PHE A 115 11.72 -13.29 5.05
N ILE A 116 10.57 -13.45 4.42
CA ILE A 116 9.71 -14.62 4.60
C ILE A 116 10.11 -15.60 3.51
N VAL A 117 10.70 -16.73 3.89
CA VAL A 117 10.97 -17.83 2.96
C VAL A 117 9.78 -18.77 3.05
N THR A 118 8.98 -18.84 1.98
CA THR A 118 7.80 -19.71 1.82
C THR A 118 8.16 -20.94 1.01
#